data_AF-A0A1I1M5W5-F1
#
_entry.id   AF-A0A1I1M5W5-F1
#
_cell.length_a   1.000
_cell.length_b   1.000
_cell.length_c   1.000
_cell.angle_alpha   90.00
_cell.angle_beta   90.00
_cell.angle_gamma   90.00
#
_symmetry.space_group_name_H-M   'P 1'
#
loop_
_entity.id
_entity.type
_entity.pdbx_description
1 polymer ?
#
loop_
_entity_poly.entity_id
_entity_poly.type
_entity_poly.pdbx_seq_one_letter_code
_entity_poly.pdbx_strand_id
1 'polypeptide(L)'
;MRKFLILFSAFMMSIGLMACSSEGEGNSGKKKSSADSAADQQKVKKSLVHLYSELANTINSKDTDLNTYEASGDNTDAKMKTSAQVSAAAVAEELKKVKIPAELKNQSSDLEAAIKDFTDSYQTKADELKKSAPALDGANATFTKGEDKMGKVFEDAKLLKPSLNKEVNG
;
A
#
# COMPACT_ATOMS: atom_id res chain seq x y z
N MET A 1 21.53 1.57 55.64
CA MET A 1 22.59 1.07 54.73
C MET A 1 21.94 0.89 53.37
N ARG A 2 22.35 1.42 52.20
CA ARG A 2 23.45 2.24 51.68
C ARG A 2 22.76 3.31 50.78
N LYS A 3 22.68 4.58 51.19
CA LYS A 3 23.46 5.75 50.73
C LYS A 3 23.67 5.87 49.19
N PHE A 4 22.93 6.85 48.64
CA PHE A 4 23.21 7.80 47.55
C PHE A 4 24.55 7.75 46.80
N LEU A 5 24.48 8.01 45.48
CA LEU A 5 25.34 8.90 44.67
C LEU A 5 24.69 8.98 43.25
N ILE A 6 23.95 10.00 42.81
CA ILE A 6 24.30 11.39 42.48
C ILE A 6 25.39 11.49 41.39
N LEU A 7 24.94 11.90 40.19
CA LEU A 7 25.45 12.98 39.33
C LEU A 7 26.23 12.73 38.01
N PHE A 8 25.73 13.48 37.02
CA PHE A 8 26.41 14.35 36.04
C PHE A 8 27.02 13.81 34.74
N SER A 9 26.73 14.61 33.69
CA SER A 9 27.61 14.96 32.55
C SER A 9 27.45 14.07 31.32
N ALA A 10 27.32 14.55 30.08
CA ALA A 10 27.25 15.90 29.55
C ALA A 10 26.66 15.88 28.13
N PHE A 11 25.98 16.98 27.83
CA PHE A 11 25.83 17.66 26.56
C PHE A 11 27.04 17.50 25.60
N MET A 12 26.78 17.10 24.35
CA MET A 12 27.56 17.54 23.19
C MET A 12 26.61 17.77 22.01
N MET A 13 26.26 19.04 21.85
CA MET A 13 25.61 19.64 20.70
C MET A 13 26.70 19.94 19.68
N SER A 14 26.82 19.14 18.63
CA SER A 14 27.80 19.36 17.56
C SER A 14 27.18 20.26 16.49
N ILE A 15 27.30 21.57 16.69
CA ILE A 15 27.14 22.58 15.65
C ILE A 15 28.40 22.54 14.79
N GLY A 16 28.30 21.97 13.58
CA GLY A 16 29.31 22.06 12.55
C GLY A 16 28.93 23.12 11.51
N LEU A 17 29.03 24.40 11.86
CA LEU A 17 29.08 25.49 10.88
C LEU A 17 30.55 25.90 10.70
N MET A 18 31.22 25.28 9.73
CA MET A 18 32.47 25.83 9.19
C MET A 18 32.14 26.95 8.19
N ALA A 19 32.46 28.15 8.64
CA ALA A 19 33.10 29.27 7.95
C ALA A 19 32.92 29.46 6.43
N CYS A 20 32.55 30.70 6.14
CA CYS A 20 32.56 31.40 4.85
C CYS A 20 33.99 31.64 4.30
N SER A 21 34.03 31.92 2.98
CA SER A 21 35.03 32.70 2.23
C SER A 21 36.11 31.95 1.43
N SER A 22 35.93 31.85 0.11
CA SER A 22 36.69 32.64 -0.89
C SER A 22 36.18 32.34 -2.31
N GLU A 23 36.08 33.39 -3.13
CA GLU A 23 35.86 33.38 -4.57
C GLU A 23 36.94 32.58 -5.33
N GLY A 24 36.55 31.86 -6.39
CA GLY A 24 37.50 31.20 -7.29
C GLY A 24 36.84 30.18 -8.22
N GLU A 25 36.46 30.67 -9.40
CA GLU A 25 36.25 29.99 -10.69
C GLU A 25 36.14 28.46 -10.81
N GLY A 26 35.04 28.04 -11.47
CA GLY A 26 35.18 27.19 -12.65
C GLY A 26 35.22 25.68 -12.44
N ASN A 27 34.06 25.05 -12.23
CA ASN A 27 33.78 23.77 -12.89
C ASN A 27 32.27 23.56 -13.04
N SER A 28 31.82 23.53 -14.28
CA SER A 28 30.45 23.26 -14.73
C SER A 28 30.07 21.79 -14.49
N GLY A 29 30.03 21.38 -13.23
CA GLY A 29 29.31 20.18 -12.82
C GLY A 29 27.83 20.53 -12.68
N LYS A 30 26.99 20.01 -13.59
CA LYS A 30 25.53 20.07 -13.53
C LYS A 30 25.07 19.35 -12.24
N LYS A 31 25.14 20.03 -11.10
CA LYS A 31 24.49 19.63 -9.84
C LYS A 31 23.00 19.64 -10.11
N LYS A 32 22.42 18.46 -10.30
CA LYS A 32 20.97 18.27 -10.18
C LYS A 32 20.61 18.75 -8.77
N SER A 33 19.97 19.93 -8.70
CA SER A 33 19.70 20.64 -7.45
C SER A 33 18.93 19.73 -6.50
N SER A 34 19.31 19.69 -5.22
CA SER A 34 18.62 18.89 -4.19
C SER A 34 17.10 19.19 -4.11
N ALA A 35 16.67 20.37 -4.55
CA ALA A 35 15.27 20.76 -4.66
C ALA A 35 14.48 19.92 -5.70
N ASP A 36 15.13 19.51 -6.80
CA ASP A 36 14.52 18.70 -7.87
C ASP A 36 14.25 17.26 -7.39
N SER A 37 15.14 16.73 -6.55
CA SER A 37 14.98 15.38 -5.95
C SER A 37 13.88 15.32 -4.88
N ALA A 38 13.69 16.40 -4.11
CA ALA A 38 12.68 16.47 -3.07
C ALA A 38 11.27 16.65 -3.65
N ALA A 39 11.14 17.48 -4.69
CA ALA A 39 9.88 17.65 -5.41
C ALA A 39 9.44 16.35 -6.11
N ASP A 40 10.37 15.63 -6.73
CA ASP A 40 10.08 14.32 -7.34
C ASP A 40 9.68 13.26 -6.31
N GLN A 41 10.35 13.21 -5.15
CA GLN A 41 9.92 12.31 -4.06
C GLN A 41 8.52 12.66 -3.56
N GLN A 42 8.19 13.94 -3.44
CA GLN A 42 6.84 14.35 -3.01
C GLN A 42 5.77 13.93 -4.03
N LYS A 43 6.06 13.99 -5.33
CA LYS A 43 5.15 13.49 -6.37
C LYS A 43 4.93 11.98 -6.24
N VAL A 44 6.00 11.20 -6.06
CA VAL A 44 5.90 9.74 -5.84
C VAL A 44 5.00 9.43 -4.65
N LYS A 45 5.21 10.08 -3.50
CA LYS A 45 4.38 9.86 -2.31
C LYS A 45 2.90 10.17 -2.55
N LYS A 46 2.60 11.30 -3.22
CA LYS A 46 1.22 11.68 -3.56
C LYS A 46 0.58 10.67 -4.52
N SER A 47 1.31 10.25 -5.55
CA SER A 47 0.81 9.27 -6.51
C SER A 47 0.57 7.90 -5.88
N LEU A 48 1.41 7.46 -4.92
CA LEU A 48 1.18 6.24 -4.16
C LEU A 48 -0.11 6.31 -3.34
N VAL A 49 -0.31 7.40 -2.59
CA VAL A 49 -1.55 7.60 -1.81
C VAL A 49 -2.77 7.65 -2.73
N HIS A 50 -2.69 8.34 -3.87
CA HIS A 50 -3.77 8.40 -4.84
C HIS A 50 -4.11 7.01 -5.41
N LEU A 51 -3.10 6.24 -5.85
CA LEU A 51 -3.30 4.88 -6.35
C LEU A 51 -3.93 3.98 -5.29
N TYR A 52 -3.51 4.09 -4.03
CA TYR A 52 -4.12 3.35 -2.93
C TYR A 52 -5.59 3.71 -2.71
N SER A 53 -5.92 5.00 -2.71
CA SER A 53 -7.32 5.45 -2.61
C SER A 53 -8.16 4.98 -3.80
N GLU A 54 -7.60 4.99 -5.01
CA GLU A 54 -8.24 4.47 -6.21
C GLU A 54 -8.53 2.96 -6.10
N LEU A 55 -7.59 2.18 -5.57
CA LEU A 55 -7.78 0.75 -5.31
C LEU A 55 -8.90 0.51 -4.29
N ALA A 56 -8.89 1.22 -3.17
CA ALA A 56 -9.93 1.11 -2.14
C ALA A 56 -11.32 1.45 -2.71
N ASN A 57 -11.42 2.57 -3.45
CA ASN A 57 -12.67 2.99 -4.07
C ASN A 57 -13.15 1.99 -5.14
N THR A 58 -12.23 1.47 -5.96
CA THR A 58 -12.52 0.46 -6.98
C THR A 58 -13.15 -0.77 -6.35
N ILE A 59 -12.54 -1.30 -5.29
CA ILE A 59 -13.05 -2.46 -4.56
C ILE A 59 -14.41 -2.13 -3.92
N ASN A 60 -14.48 -1.09 -3.09
CA ASN A 60 -15.69 -0.72 -2.34
C ASN A 60 -16.90 -0.45 -3.25
N SER A 61 -16.69 -0.04 -4.50
CA SER A 61 -17.77 0.18 -5.46
C SER A 61 -18.52 -1.10 -5.88
N LYS A 62 -17.93 -2.28 -5.65
CA LYS A 62 -18.47 -3.58 -6.07
C LYS A 62 -18.56 -4.60 -4.94
N ASP A 63 -17.82 -4.44 -3.85
CA ASP A 63 -17.58 -5.52 -2.86
C ASP A 63 -18.67 -5.73 -1.80
N THR A 64 -19.72 -4.89 -1.78
CA THR A 64 -20.75 -4.90 -0.73
C THR A 64 -21.36 -6.28 -0.48
N ASP A 65 -21.72 -7.01 -1.54
CA ASP A 65 -22.37 -8.31 -1.40
C ASP A 65 -21.40 -9.39 -0.90
N LEU A 66 -20.13 -9.33 -1.31
CA LEU A 66 -19.10 -10.23 -0.81
C LEU A 66 -18.82 -9.98 0.68
N ASN A 67 -18.65 -8.72 1.07
CA ASN A 67 -18.48 -8.34 2.47
C ASN A 67 -19.66 -8.79 3.34
N THR A 68 -20.88 -8.63 2.83
CA THR A 68 -22.08 -9.09 3.53
C THR A 68 -22.07 -10.61 3.70
N TYR A 69 -21.64 -11.37 2.68
CA TYR A 69 -21.52 -12.82 2.77
C TYR A 69 -20.45 -13.26 3.77
N GLU A 70 -19.25 -12.67 3.72
CA GLU A 70 -18.15 -13.00 4.65
C GLU A 70 -18.50 -12.63 6.10
N ALA A 71 -19.24 -11.53 6.32
CA ALA A 71 -19.70 -11.11 7.65
C ALA A 71 -20.82 -12.00 8.23
N SER A 72 -21.61 -12.66 7.39
CA SER A 72 -22.71 -13.54 7.84
C SER A 72 -22.23 -14.87 8.41
N GLY A 73 -20.98 -15.28 8.15
CA GLY A 73 -20.43 -16.57 8.59
C GLY A 73 -21.30 -17.74 8.15
N ASP A 74 -21.75 -18.56 9.11
CA ASP A 74 -22.60 -19.72 8.84
C ASP A 74 -24.04 -19.36 8.46
N ASN A 75 -24.47 -18.10 8.66
CA ASN A 75 -25.83 -17.64 8.37
C ASN A 75 -25.98 -17.17 6.91
N THR A 76 -25.44 -17.93 5.96
CA THR A 76 -25.51 -17.60 4.52
C THR A 76 -26.55 -18.45 3.81
N ASP A 77 -27.23 -17.86 2.82
CA ASP A 77 -28.12 -18.58 1.91
C ASP A 77 -27.55 -18.64 0.48
N ALA A 78 -28.21 -19.42 -0.38
CA ALA A 78 -27.79 -19.59 -1.76
C ALA A 78 -27.76 -18.27 -2.56
N LYS A 79 -28.68 -17.34 -2.27
CA LYS A 79 -28.77 -16.04 -2.94
C LYS A 79 -27.61 -15.15 -2.52
N MET A 80 -27.29 -15.08 -1.22
CA MET A 80 -26.12 -14.34 -0.71
C MET A 80 -24.83 -14.86 -1.34
N LYS A 81 -24.68 -16.18 -1.45
CA LYS A 81 -23.51 -16.77 -2.09
C LYS A 81 -23.38 -16.37 -3.58
N THR A 82 -24.49 -16.42 -4.33
CA THR A 82 -24.49 -15.99 -5.74
C THR A 82 -24.18 -14.50 -5.89
N SER A 83 -24.76 -13.64 -5.06
CA SER A 83 -24.46 -12.20 -5.04
C SER A 83 -22.98 -11.94 -4.73
N ALA A 84 -22.42 -12.59 -3.70
CA ALA A 84 -21.01 -12.51 -3.36
C ALA A 84 -20.10 -12.97 -4.49
N GLN A 85 -20.46 -14.05 -5.20
CA GLN A 85 -19.72 -14.55 -6.35
C GLN A 85 -19.65 -13.50 -7.47
N VAL A 86 -20.78 -12.85 -7.78
CA VAL A 86 -20.86 -11.80 -8.82
C VAL A 86 -20.07 -10.56 -8.40
N SER A 87 -20.21 -10.16 -7.14
CA SER A 87 -19.48 -9.04 -6.55
C SER A 87 -17.97 -9.24 -6.61
N ALA A 88 -17.47 -10.39 -6.15
CA ALA A 88 -16.04 -10.73 -6.22
C ALA A 88 -15.50 -10.75 -7.65
N ALA A 89 -16.26 -11.32 -8.60
CA ALA A 89 -15.88 -11.31 -10.02
C ALA A 89 -15.83 -9.88 -10.60
N ALA A 90 -16.78 -9.02 -10.23
CA ALA A 90 -16.80 -7.63 -10.66
C ALA A 90 -15.60 -6.84 -10.12
N VAL A 91 -15.22 -7.04 -8.85
CA VAL A 91 -14.01 -6.44 -8.29
C VAL A 91 -12.77 -6.86 -9.08
N ALA A 92 -12.61 -8.16 -9.36
CA ALA A 92 -11.48 -8.68 -10.12
C ALA A 92 -11.40 -8.04 -11.52
N GLU A 93 -12.53 -7.86 -12.20
CA GLU A 93 -12.57 -7.18 -13.51
C GLU A 93 -12.23 -5.69 -13.44
N GLU A 94 -12.64 -4.97 -12.41
CA GLU A 94 -12.27 -3.56 -12.25
C GLU A 94 -10.79 -3.38 -11.88
N LEU A 95 -10.23 -4.25 -11.03
CA LEU A 95 -8.82 -4.20 -10.65
C LEU A 95 -7.88 -4.38 -11.85
N LYS A 96 -8.26 -5.20 -12.85
CA LYS A 96 -7.50 -5.36 -14.11
C LYS A 96 -7.38 -4.06 -14.92
N LYS A 97 -8.25 -3.08 -14.67
CA LYS A 97 -8.29 -1.80 -15.40
C LYS A 97 -7.50 -0.70 -14.70
N VAL A 98 -7.09 -0.90 -13.45
CA VAL A 98 -6.31 0.07 -12.68
C VAL A 98 -4.97 0.30 -13.37
N LYS A 99 -4.62 1.57 -13.53
CA LYS A 99 -3.38 1.97 -14.21
C LYS A 99 -2.41 2.56 -13.20
N ILE A 100 -1.14 2.22 -13.38
CA ILE A 100 -0.08 2.82 -12.57
C ILE A 100 0.24 4.22 -13.12
N PRO A 101 0.17 5.28 -12.28
CA PRO A 101 0.56 6.63 -12.68
C PRO A 101 2.01 6.70 -13.17
N ALA A 102 2.29 7.57 -14.14
CA ALA A 102 3.61 7.70 -14.75
C ALA A 102 4.71 8.09 -13.74
N GLU A 103 4.33 8.80 -12.67
CA GLU A 103 5.19 9.18 -11.56
C GLU A 103 5.72 7.96 -10.79
N LEU A 104 5.03 6.81 -10.88
CA LEU A 104 5.37 5.56 -10.18
C LEU A 104 6.08 4.54 -11.08
N LYS A 105 6.58 4.95 -12.25
CA LYS A 105 7.24 4.04 -13.21
C LYS A 105 8.38 3.22 -12.60
N ASN A 106 9.08 3.76 -11.60
CA ASN A 106 10.19 3.09 -10.93
C ASN A 106 9.71 2.01 -9.95
N GLN A 107 8.45 2.07 -9.52
CA GLN A 107 7.79 1.11 -8.64
C GLN A 107 6.80 0.21 -9.40
N SER A 108 6.68 0.37 -10.73
CA SER A 108 5.60 -0.21 -11.54
C SER A 108 5.52 -1.73 -11.39
N SER A 109 6.65 -2.42 -11.44
CA SER A 109 6.70 -3.88 -11.34
C SER A 109 6.14 -4.40 -10.00
N ASP A 110 6.48 -3.76 -8.88
CA ASP A 110 6.03 -4.19 -7.56
C ASP A 110 4.55 -3.84 -7.33
N LEU A 111 4.12 -2.69 -7.85
CA LEU A 111 2.72 -2.26 -7.82
C LEU A 111 1.83 -3.16 -8.69
N GLU A 112 2.28 -3.51 -9.91
CA GLU A 112 1.60 -4.49 -10.78
C GLU A 112 1.49 -5.84 -10.10
N ALA A 113 2.57 -6.29 -9.44
CA ALA A 113 2.56 -7.55 -8.70
C ALA A 113 1.60 -7.53 -7.50
N ALA A 114 1.44 -6.38 -6.83
CA ALA A 114 0.46 -6.21 -5.74
C ALA A 114 -0.98 -6.20 -6.27
N ILE A 115 -1.25 -5.44 -7.33
CA ILE A 115 -2.57 -5.36 -7.98
C ILE A 115 -2.98 -6.73 -8.53
N LYS A 116 -2.03 -7.48 -9.09
CA LYS A 116 -2.26 -8.85 -9.54
C LYS A 116 -2.66 -9.77 -8.39
N ASP A 117 -1.99 -9.70 -7.24
CA ASP A 117 -2.37 -10.50 -6.07
C ASP A 117 -3.78 -10.16 -5.57
N PHE A 118 -4.15 -8.87 -5.53
CA PHE A 118 -5.53 -8.48 -5.20
C PHE A 118 -6.53 -9.04 -6.21
N THR A 119 -6.23 -8.91 -7.51
CA THR A 119 -7.07 -9.45 -8.60
C THR A 119 -7.25 -10.96 -8.48
N ASP A 120 -6.15 -11.70 -8.28
CA ASP A 120 -6.14 -13.15 -8.14
C ASP A 120 -6.90 -13.60 -6.89
N SER A 121 -6.79 -12.85 -5.78
CA SER A 121 -7.59 -13.08 -4.57
C SER A 121 -9.09 -13.00 -4.88
N TYR A 122 -9.56 -11.90 -5.47
CA TYR A 122 -10.98 -11.74 -5.80
C TYR A 122 -11.48 -12.76 -6.83
N GLN A 123 -10.67 -13.08 -7.83
CA GLN A 123 -10.97 -14.14 -8.79
C GLN A 123 -11.12 -15.49 -8.09
N THR A 124 -10.20 -15.81 -7.17
CA THR A 124 -10.26 -17.05 -6.38
C THR A 124 -11.50 -17.07 -5.50
N LYS A 125 -11.85 -15.96 -4.81
CA LYS A 125 -13.10 -15.87 -4.05
C LYS A 125 -14.32 -16.17 -4.94
N ALA A 126 -14.39 -15.55 -6.12
CA ALA A 126 -15.47 -15.79 -7.08
C ALA A 126 -15.55 -17.25 -7.55
N ASP A 127 -14.40 -17.92 -7.73
CA ASP A 127 -14.37 -19.32 -8.16
C ASP A 127 -14.70 -20.30 -7.04
N GLU A 128 -14.26 -20.03 -5.81
CA GLU A 128 -14.61 -20.81 -4.62
C GLU A 128 -16.10 -20.74 -4.31
N LEU A 129 -16.73 -19.58 -4.48
CA LEU A 129 -18.16 -19.38 -4.22
C LEU A 129 -19.08 -20.18 -5.17
N LYS A 130 -18.56 -20.66 -6.30
CA LYS A 130 -19.27 -21.58 -7.20
C LYS A 130 -19.36 -23.01 -6.64
N LYS A 131 -18.51 -23.36 -5.68
CA LYS A 131 -18.45 -24.71 -5.10
C LYS A 131 -19.57 -24.92 -4.08
N SER A 132 -19.84 -26.18 -3.77
CA SER A 132 -20.78 -26.55 -2.71
C SER A 132 -20.27 -26.15 -1.33
N ALA A 133 -18.96 -26.32 -1.09
CA ALA A 133 -18.25 -25.89 0.11
C ALA A 133 -17.09 -24.95 -0.27
N PRO A 134 -17.33 -23.63 -0.31
CA PRO A 134 -16.30 -22.63 -0.60
C PRO A 134 -15.21 -22.60 0.49
N ALA A 135 -13.95 -22.36 0.12
CA ALA A 135 -12.86 -22.14 1.06
C ALA A 135 -12.10 -20.85 0.72
N LEU A 136 -12.35 -19.78 1.48
CA LEU A 136 -11.84 -18.44 1.14
C LEU A 136 -10.47 -18.11 1.74
N ASP A 137 -9.95 -18.91 2.69
CA ASP A 137 -8.68 -18.63 3.38
C ASP A 137 -7.48 -18.50 2.43
N GLY A 138 -7.43 -19.32 1.38
CA GLY A 138 -6.36 -19.24 0.37
C GLY A 138 -6.41 -17.95 -0.44
N ALA A 139 -7.62 -17.45 -0.74
CA ALA A 139 -7.81 -16.16 -1.37
C ALA A 139 -7.41 -15.02 -0.43
N ASN A 140 -7.87 -15.06 0.83
CA ASN A 140 -7.52 -14.08 1.86
C ASN A 140 -6.00 -13.99 2.09
N ALA A 141 -5.30 -15.12 2.12
CA ALA A 141 -3.83 -15.14 2.19
C ALA A 141 -3.17 -14.50 0.95
N THR A 142 -3.79 -14.63 -0.23
CA THR A 142 -3.31 -13.98 -1.45
C THR A 142 -3.53 -12.46 -1.40
N PHE A 143 -4.66 -12.00 -0.87
CA PHE A 143 -4.89 -10.58 -0.61
C PHE A 143 -3.81 -9.99 0.31
N THR A 144 -3.49 -10.67 1.42
CA THR A 144 -2.43 -10.23 2.34
C THR A 144 -1.06 -10.14 1.66
N LYS A 145 -0.73 -11.05 0.73
CA LYS A 145 0.52 -10.93 -0.07
C LYS A 145 0.53 -9.66 -0.92
N GLY A 146 -0.61 -9.29 -1.50
CA GLY A 146 -0.77 -8.02 -2.21
C GLY A 146 -0.54 -6.82 -1.29
N GLU A 147 -1.10 -6.84 -0.07
CA GLU A 147 -0.87 -5.79 0.94
C GLU A 147 0.59 -5.70 1.37
N ASP A 148 1.28 -6.84 1.53
CA ASP A 148 2.69 -6.87 1.88
C ASP A 148 3.57 -6.26 0.78
N LYS A 149 3.28 -6.57 -0.49
CA LYS A 149 3.99 -5.98 -1.64
C LYS A 149 3.74 -4.48 -1.74
N MET A 150 2.48 -4.04 -1.68
CA MET A 150 2.12 -2.62 -1.68
C MET A 150 2.76 -1.88 -0.49
N GLY A 151 2.75 -2.51 0.68
CA GLY A 151 3.34 -1.98 1.91
C GLY A 151 4.82 -1.67 1.79
N LYS A 152 5.59 -2.59 1.18
CA LYS A 152 7.02 -2.37 0.93
C LYS A 152 7.25 -1.14 0.04
N VAL A 153 6.46 -0.96 -1.02
CA VAL A 153 6.55 0.22 -1.90
C VAL A 153 6.30 1.52 -1.12
N PHE A 154 5.35 1.52 -0.19
CA PHE A 154 5.09 2.67 0.70
C PHE A 154 6.26 2.94 1.64
N GLU A 155 6.80 1.90 2.29
CA GLU A 155 7.93 2.02 3.21
C GLU A 155 9.21 2.52 2.51
N ASP A 156 9.46 2.08 1.28
CA ASP A 156 10.56 2.55 0.44
C ASP A 156 10.43 4.04 0.13
N ALA A 157 9.19 4.52 -0.07
CA ALA A 157 8.87 5.94 -0.19
C ALA A 157 8.82 6.70 1.16
N LYS A 158 9.21 6.06 2.28
CA LYS A 158 9.15 6.60 3.64
C LYS A 158 7.73 7.03 4.03
N LEU A 159 6.74 6.26 3.62
CA LEU A 159 5.35 6.32 4.08
C LEU A 159 5.08 5.15 5.03
N LEU A 160 4.01 5.25 5.80
CA LEU A 160 3.53 4.12 6.61
C LEU A 160 2.91 3.06 5.70
N LYS A 161 3.07 1.79 6.07
CA LYS A 161 2.39 0.68 5.42
C LYS A 161 0.86 0.88 5.51
N PRO A 162 0.14 0.98 4.38
CA PRO A 162 -1.30 1.04 4.40
C PRO A 162 -1.90 -0.35 4.69
N SER A 163 -3.17 -0.39 5.05
CA SER A 163 -3.93 -1.66 5.12
C SER A 163 -5.16 -1.52 4.26
N LEU A 164 -5.11 -2.11 3.06
CA LEU A 164 -6.26 -2.11 2.15
C LEU A 164 -7.38 -2.98 2.71
N ASN A 165 -7.04 -4.09 3.39
CA ASN A 165 -8.03 -5.00 3.95
C ASN A 165 -8.96 -4.28 4.93
N LYS A 166 -8.40 -3.43 5.81
CA LYS A 166 -9.17 -2.61 6.76
C LYS A 166 -10.08 -1.56 6.10
N GLU A 167 -9.68 -1.05 4.93
CA GLU A 167 -10.48 -0.04 4.21
C GLU A 167 -11.63 -0.66 3.40
N VAL A 168 -11.52 -1.95 3.06
CA VAL A 168 -12.46 -2.59 2.14
C VAL A 168 -13.26 -3.74 2.72
N ASN A 169 -12.87 -4.29 3.88
CA ASN A 169 -13.59 -5.38 4.58
C ASN A 169 -14.04 -4.94 5.99
N GLY A 170 -14.28 -3.64 6.18
CA GLY A 170 -14.72 -3.05 7.45
C GLY A 170 -16.21 -3.23 7.73
#